data_AF-A0A222FI95-F1
#
_entry.id   AF-A0A222FI95-F1
#
_cell.length_a   1.000
_cell.length_b   1.000
_cell.length_c   1.000
_cell.angle_alpha   90.00
_cell.angle_beta   90.00
_cell.angle_gamma   90.00
#
_symmetry.space_group_name_H-M   'P 1'
#
loop_
_entity.id
_entity.type
_entity.pdbx_description
1 polymer ?
#
loop_
_entity_poly.entity_id
_entity_poly.type
_entity_poly.pdbx_seq_one_letter_code
_entity_poly.pdbx_strand_id
1 'polypeptide(L)'
;MPTADELVAARQALRRADFGVAHSKATNIRVRRAHGQSAASYYDHMLDTRRSMNKLMSQDTGKHLVQQINTRGAYLDPGQRRNEHANPYSFVDIFQGDRNAARPKLDPLDPIGSAQKAYRYDGTASEGTGTHVTYNSNQANANRFIGLGHELIHAYRNAHGMAVSAPDVSPMRNEPVLATPIGGGSTVNTVVGQHSLLKEEFETVGIQGTPGHGAIPTENRLRAEHGRPARNDYSGARPGGQTDQALASVDEATDNRGLIDQLRGKKSPVQKVVSHLED
;
A
#
# COMPACT_ATOMS: atom_id res chain seq x y z
N MET A 1 -23.60 30.07 27.06
CA MET A 1 -22.62 29.28 26.28
C MET A 1 -22.15 28.14 27.16
N PRO A 2 -21.90 26.94 26.63
CA PRO A 2 -21.41 25.83 27.44
C PRO A 2 -20.04 26.16 28.02
N THR A 3 -19.79 25.72 29.25
CA THR A 3 -18.48 25.82 29.90
C THR A 3 -17.49 24.80 29.32
N ALA A 4 -16.19 24.99 29.56
CA ALA A 4 -15.17 24.05 29.10
C ALA A 4 -15.40 22.63 29.65
N ASP A 5 -15.84 22.51 30.90
CA ASP A 5 -16.12 21.22 31.55
C ASP A 5 -17.37 20.55 30.97
N GLU A 6 -18.40 21.33 30.63
CA GLU A 6 -19.59 20.84 29.94
C GLU A 6 -19.25 20.32 28.54
N LEU A 7 -18.31 20.95 27.82
CA LEU A 7 -17.83 20.47 26.53
C LEU A 7 -17.04 19.16 26.66
N VAL A 8 -16.23 19.01 27.72
CA VAL A 8 -15.50 17.77 28.01
C VAL A 8 -16.46 16.64 28.38
N ALA A 9 -17.44 16.90 29.25
CA ALA A 9 -18.46 15.93 29.66
C ALA A 9 -19.34 15.52 28.47
N ALA A 10 -19.79 16.46 27.65
CA ALA A 10 -20.56 16.19 26.44
C ALA A 10 -19.75 15.33 25.44
N ARG A 11 -18.45 15.60 25.27
CA ARG A 11 -17.55 14.79 24.43
C ARG A 11 -17.39 13.35 24.95
N GLN A 12 -17.42 13.15 26.26
CA GLN A 12 -17.36 11.83 26.88
C GLN A 12 -18.70 11.07 26.79
N ALA A 13 -19.83 11.78 26.75
CA ALA A 13 -21.18 11.23 26.67
C ALA A 13 -21.62 10.82 25.25
N LEU A 14 -20.95 11.31 24.20
CA LEU A 14 -21.22 10.89 22.83
C LEU A 14 -20.90 9.40 22.65
N ARG A 15 -21.82 8.65 22.02
CA ARG A 15 -21.55 7.27 21.59
C ARG A 15 -20.27 7.24 20.75
N ARG A 16 -19.41 6.26 21.03
CA ARG A 16 -18.16 6.05 20.31
C ARG A 16 -18.48 5.74 18.85
N ALA A 17 -18.19 6.68 17.95
CA ALA A 17 -18.15 6.36 16.53
C ALA A 17 -16.83 5.64 16.28
N ASP A 18 -16.90 4.39 15.84
CA ASP A 18 -15.71 3.60 15.48
C ASP A 18 -15.24 3.88 14.04
N PHE A 19 -15.91 4.80 13.35
CA PHE A 19 -15.58 5.23 12.00
C PHE A 19 -15.98 6.69 11.71
N GLY A 20 -15.38 7.27 10.67
CA GLY A 20 -15.64 8.63 10.21
C GLY A 20 -15.35 8.77 8.72
N VAL A 21 -16.07 9.67 8.05
CA VAL A 21 -15.82 9.95 6.63
C VAL A 21 -14.53 10.76 6.48
N ALA A 22 -13.60 10.32 5.64
CA ALA A 22 -12.32 11.00 5.40
C ALA A 22 -12.50 12.26 4.53
N HIS A 23 -13.44 12.23 3.58
CA HIS A 23 -13.83 13.38 2.75
C HIS A 23 -15.27 13.17 2.23
N SER A 24 -16.08 14.24 2.10
CA SER A 24 -17.51 14.13 1.72
C SER A 24 -17.76 13.50 0.35
N LYS A 25 -16.77 13.60 -0.55
CA LYS A 25 -16.78 12.98 -1.90
C LYS A 25 -16.11 11.61 -1.98
N ALA A 26 -15.69 11.03 -0.85
CA ALA A 26 -14.96 9.76 -0.78
C ALA A 26 -15.61 8.81 0.24
N THR A 27 -16.85 8.42 -0.02
CA THR A 27 -17.68 7.62 0.90
C THR A 27 -17.16 6.21 1.14
N ASN A 28 -16.36 5.68 0.21
CA ASN A 28 -15.71 4.37 0.30
C ASN A 28 -14.35 4.42 1.01
N ILE A 29 -13.92 5.59 1.47
CA ILE A 29 -12.69 5.80 2.24
C ILE A 29 -13.07 6.30 3.64
N ARG A 30 -12.83 5.47 4.65
CA ARG A 30 -13.23 5.76 6.03
C ARG A 30 -12.01 5.82 6.94
N VAL A 31 -12.05 6.75 7.89
CA VAL A 31 -11.16 6.73 9.04
C VAL A 31 -11.76 5.77 10.05
N ARG A 32 -10.96 4.86 10.61
CA ARG A 32 -11.38 3.86 11.58
C ARG A 32 -10.65 4.05 12.89
N ARG A 33 -11.36 3.79 13.97
CA ARG A 33 -10.78 3.75 15.31
C ARG A 33 -10.03 2.44 15.51
N ALA A 34 -8.74 2.52 15.83
CA ALA A 34 -7.96 1.34 16.14
C ALA A 34 -8.36 0.73 17.51
N HIS A 35 -8.17 -0.58 17.67
CA HIS A 35 -8.39 -1.25 18.95
C HIS A 35 -7.50 -0.62 20.03
N GLY A 36 -8.07 -0.33 21.21
CA GLY A 36 -7.37 0.33 22.31
C GLY A 36 -7.13 1.83 22.14
N GLN A 37 -7.44 2.43 20.99
CA GLN A 37 -7.30 3.88 20.79
C GLN A 37 -8.32 4.66 21.63
N SER A 38 -7.91 5.71 22.32
CA SER A 38 -8.83 6.59 23.07
C SER A 38 -9.73 7.39 22.12
N ALA A 39 -10.91 7.82 22.61
CA ALA A 39 -11.83 8.61 21.78
C ALA A 39 -11.24 9.98 21.40
N ALA A 40 -10.44 10.57 22.30
CA ALA A 40 -9.73 11.82 22.03
C ALA A 40 -8.70 11.65 20.91
N SER A 41 -7.82 10.65 21.03
CA SER A 41 -6.80 10.33 20.02
C SER A 41 -7.43 10.00 18.67
N TYR A 42 -8.54 9.24 18.66
CA TYR A 42 -9.27 8.94 17.43
C TYR A 42 -9.83 10.20 16.76
N TYR A 43 -10.43 11.10 17.54
CA TYR A 43 -10.96 12.35 17.00
C TYR A 43 -9.87 13.23 16.40
N ASP A 44 -8.71 13.34 17.07
CA ASP A 44 -7.57 14.11 16.56
C ASP A 44 -7.03 13.51 15.26
N HIS A 45 -6.89 12.18 15.21
CA HIS A 45 -6.53 11.44 14.00
C HIS A 45 -7.53 11.66 12.86
N MET A 46 -8.84 11.61 13.15
CA MET A 46 -9.90 11.86 12.15
C MET A 46 -9.84 13.29 11.62
N LEU A 47 -9.65 14.29 12.49
CA LEU A 47 -9.53 15.69 12.07
C LEU A 47 -8.31 15.90 11.17
N ASP A 48 -7.17 15.33 11.54
CA ASP A 48 -5.95 15.46 10.77
C ASP A 48 -6.06 14.74 9.41
N THR A 49 -6.62 13.53 9.39
CA THR A 49 -6.90 12.80 8.15
C THR A 49 -7.80 13.61 7.23
N ARG A 50 -8.85 14.25 7.75
CA ARG A 50 -9.72 15.13 6.94
C ARG A 50 -8.98 16.34 6.37
N ARG A 51 -8.12 16.98 7.17
CA ARG A 51 -7.30 18.12 6.70
C ARG A 51 -6.33 17.68 5.63
N SER A 52 -5.63 16.56 5.84
CA SER A 52 -4.75 15.94 4.87
C SER A 52 -5.49 15.58 3.59
N MET A 53 -6.71 15.03 3.69
CA MET A 53 -7.52 14.72 2.52
C MET A 53 -7.97 15.94 1.74
N ASN A 54 -8.45 16.98 2.43
CA ASN A 54 -8.82 18.23 1.78
C ASN A 54 -7.62 18.86 1.06
N LYS A 55 -6.42 18.79 1.65
CA LYS A 55 -5.20 19.31 1.03
C LYS A 55 -4.80 18.49 -0.19
N LEU A 56 -4.84 17.16 -0.09
CA LEU A 56 -4.54 16.25 -1.19
C LEU A 56 -5.49 16.48 -2.37
N MET A 57 -6.80 16.56 -2.10
CA MET A 57 -7.82 16.78 -3.13
C MET A 57 -7.91 18.22 -3.64
N SER A 58 -7.06 19.13 -3.16
CA SER A 58 -7.03 20.52 -3.63
C SER A 58 -6.29 20.68 -4.96
N GLN A 59 -5.64 19.63 -5.46
CA GLN A 59 -4.92 19.58 -6.73
C GLN A 59 -5.34 18.35 -7.53
N ASP A 60 -5.00 18.32 -8.82
CA ASP A 60 -5.57 17.37 -9.78
C ASP A 60 -5.12 15.91 -9.55
N THR A 61 -3.85 15.66 -9.25
CA THR A 61 -3.35 14.29 -9.01
C THR A 61 -4.00 13.70 -7.77
N GLY A 62 -3.98 14.44 -6.66
CA GLY A 62 -4.62 14.00 -5.42
C GLY A 62 -6.14 13.85 -5.53
N LYS A 63 -6.82 14.72 -6.27
CA LYS A 63 -8.25 14.58 -6.58
C LYS A 63 -8.52 13.33 -7.42
N HIS A 64 -7.75 13.12 -8.49
CA HIS A 64 -7.88 11.95 -9.36
C HIS A 64 -7.64 10.66 -8.58
N LEU A 65 -6.58 10.59 -7.78
CA LEU A 65 -6.26 9.46 -6.91
C LEU A 65 -7.45 9.03 -6.05
N VAL A 66 -8.02 9.98 -5.30
CA VAL A 66 -9.14 9.70 -4.38
C VAL A 66 -10.40 9.30 -5.12
N GLN A 67 -10.70 9.95 -6.25
CA GLN A 67 -11.86 9.62 -7.06
C GLN A 67 -11.74 8.22 -7.65
N GLN A 68 -10.58 7.82 -8.15
CA GLN A 68 -10.37 6.50 -8.72
C GLN A 68 -10.51 5.41 -7.66
N ILE A 69 -9.94 5.58 -6.47
CA ILE A 69 -10.13 4.64 -5.34
C ILE A 69 -11.62 4.53 -5.01
N ASN A 70 -12.31 5.66 -4.87
CA ASN A 70 -13.71 5.68 -4.48
C ASN A 70 -14.61 5.00 -5.53
N THR A 71 -14.41 5.28 -6.82
CA THR A 71 -15.16 4.65 -7.92
C THR A 71 -14.84 3.17 -8.03
N ARG A 72 -13.56 2.78 -7.95
CA ARG A 72 -13.16 1.37 -8.04
C ARG A 72 -13.71 0.56 -6.87
N GLY A 73 -13.73 1.13 -5.67
CA GLY A 73 -14.30 0.48 -4.50
C GLY A 73 -15.81 0.26 -4.59
N ALA A 74 -16.55 1.10 -5.32
CA ALA A 74 -17.98 0.86 -5.57
C ALA A 74 -18.20 -0.30 -6.56
N TYR A 75 -17.30 -0.48 -7.53
CA TYR A 75 -17.35 -1.58 -8.49
C TYR A 75 -16.98 -2.93 -7.86
N LEU A 76 -15.98 -2.92 -6.97
CA LEU A 76 -15.49 -4.11 -6.27
C LEU A 76 -16.22 -4.39 -4.94
N ASP A 77 -17.29 -3.63 -4.63
CA ASP A 77 -18.09 -3.86 -3.43
C ASP A 77 -18.65 -5.30 -3.46
N PRO A 78 -18.31 -6.14 -2.46
CA PRO A 78 -18.74 -7.53 -2.43
C PRO A 78 -20.26 -7.68 -2.18
N GLY A 79 -21.04 -6.58 -2.13
CA GLY A 79 -22.48 -6.59 -1.88
C GLY A 79 -22.82 -7.04 -0.46
N GLN A 80 -21.82 -7.07 0.43
CA GLN A 80 -22.02 -7.48 1.81
C GLN A 80 -22.86 -6.44 2.53
N ARG A 81 -24.05 -6.85 2.96
CA ARG A 81 -24.90 -6.08 3.88
C ARG A 81 -24.26 -6.02 5.26
N ARG A 82 -23.20 -5.23 5.43
CA ARG A 82 -22.75 -4.84 6.76
C ARG A 82 -23.78 -3.88 7.36
N ASN A 83 -23.95 -3.89 8.68
CA ASN A 83 -24.80 -2.91 9.33
C ASN A 83 -24.22 -1.52 9.10
N GLU A 84 -24.81 -0.74 8.19
CA GLU A 84 -24.36 0.59 7.78
C GLU A 84 -24.22 1.57 8.96
N HIS A 85 -24.94 1.32 10.05
CA HIS A 85 -24.97 2.18 11.22
C HIS A 85 -23.88 1.83 12.25
N ALA A 86 -23.42 0.57 12.26
CA ALA A 86 -22.43 0.09 13.24
C ALA A 86 -21.05 -0.17 12.61
N ASN A 87 -21.01 -0.70 11.39
CA ASN A 87 -19.78 -0.98 10.65
C ASN A 87 -20.05 -0.91 9.14
N PRO A 88 -20.24 0.29 8.58
CA PRO A 88 -20.50 0.43 7.15
C PRO A 88 -19.35 -0.15 6.35
N TYR A 89 -19.65 -0.66 5.16
CA TYR A 89 -18.62 -1.05 4.21
C TYR A 89 -17.77 0.17 3.81
N SER A 90 -16.48 -0.09 3.64
CA SER A 90 -15.50 0.81 3.03
C SER A 90 -14.50 -0.03 2.28
N PHE A 91 -14.01 0.53 1.19
CA PHE A 91 -12.99 -0.09 0.37
C PHE A 91 -11.59 0.23 0.90
N VAL A 92 -11.42 1.41 1.51
CA VAL A 92 -10.20 1.80 2.21
C VAL A 92 -10.53 2.21 3.64
N ASP A 93 -9.83 1.60 4.59
CA ASP A 93 -9.86 1.99 5.99
C ASP A 93 -8.53 2.60 6.42
N ILE A 94 -8.59 3.84 6.93
CA ILE A 94 -7.43 4.60 7.43
C ILE A 94 -7.41 4.47 8.95
N PHE A 95 -6.34 3.89 9.49
CA PHE A 95 -6.11 3.76 10.93
C PHE A 95 -4.92 4.61 11.38
N GLN A 96 -4.92 5.03 12.64
CA GLN A 96 -3.72 5.60 13.28
C GLN A 96 -2.66 4.50 13.42
N GLY A 97 -1.42 4.80 13.03
CA GLY A 97 -0.29 3.89 13.24
C GLY A 97 1.07 4.56 13.01
N ASP A 98 2.13 3.95 13.54
CA ASP A 98 3.51 4.47 13.43
C ASP A 98 4.22 4.06 12.14
N ARG A 99 3.65 3.09 11.42
CA ARG A 99 4.11 2.69 10.08
C ARG A 99 3.15 3.27 9.07
N ASN A 100 3.69 4.04 8.12
CA ASN A 100 2.99 4.38 6.89
C ASN A 100 3.15 3.14 6.00
N ALA A 101 2.18 2.24 6.05
CA ALA A 101 2.19 1.01 5.27
C ALA A 101 0.76 0.63 4.86
N ALA A 102 0.57 0.48 3.56
CA ALA A 102 -0.69 0.12 2.93
C ALA A 102 -0.46 -1.21 2.23
N ARG A 103 -0.84 -2.29 2.91
CA ARG A 103 -0.78 -3.63 2.34
C ARG A 103 -2.13 -4.29 2.49
N PRO A 104 -2.57 -5.10 1.51
CA PRO A 104 -3.60 -6.08 1.77
C PRO A 104 -3.11 -6.92 2.94
N LYS A 105 -3.70 -6.74 4.12
CA LYS A 105 -3.46 -7.67 5.21
C LYS A 105 -4.14 -8.96 4.77
N LEU A 106 -3.35 -10.01 4.56
CA LEU A 106 -3.90 -11.34 4.69
C LEU A 106 -4.32 -11.49 6.15
N ASP A 107 -5.63 -11.46 6.41
CA ASP A 107 -6.12 -12.12 7.60
C ASP A 107 -5.65 -13.60 7.52
N PRO A 108 -5.17 -14.23 8.60
CA PRO A 108 -4.89 -15.67 8.59
C PRO A 108 -6.06 -16.54 8.10
N LEU A 109 -7.29 -16.02 8.16
CA LEU A 109 -8.50 -16.64 7.65
C LEU A 109 -8.83 -16.26 6.19
N ASP A 110 -8.17 -15.24 5.62
CA ASP A 110 -8.39 -14.83 4.25
C ASP A 110 -7.72 -15.84 3.29
N PRO A 111 -8.44 -16.32 2.27
CA PRO A 111 -7.82 -17.11 1.22
C PRO A 111 -6.71 -16.30 0.55
N ILE A 112 -5.55 -16.93 0.29
CA ILE A 112 -4.44 -16.32 -0.46
C ILE A 112 -4.93 -15.69 -1.77
N GLY A 113 -5.89 -16.34 -2.44
CA GLY A 113 -6.53 -15.83 -3.67
C GLY A 113 -7.23 -14.47 -3.53
N SER A 114 -7.64 -14.08 -2.32
CA SER A 114 -8.20 -12.75 -2.04
C SER A 114 -7.12 -11.67 -2.09
N ALA A 115 -5.95 -11.91 -1.49
CA ALA A 115 -4.82 -10.98 -1.56
C ALA A 115 -4.20 -10.92 -2.96
N GLN A 116 -4.19 -12.04 -3.69
CA GLN A 116 -3.66 -12.08 -5.07
C GLN A 116 -4.31 -11.05 -5.99
N LYS A 117 -5.58 -10.70 -5.74
CA LYS A 117 -6.29 -9.68 -6.51
C LYS A 117 -5.64 -8.30 -6.43
N ALA A 118 -4.89 -7.99 -5.38
CA ALA A 118 -4.22 -6.69 -5.23
C ALA A 118 -3.03 -6.50 -6.18
N TYR A 119 -2.45 -7.60 -6.66
CA TYR A 119 -1.14 -7.60 -7.28
C TYR A 119 -1.20 -7.87 -8.77
N ARG A 120 -0.23 -7.33 -9.50
CA ARG A 120 -0.01 -7.69 -10.91
C ARG A 120 0.82 -8.96 -11.02
N TYR A 121 0.67 -9.63 -12.15
CA TYR A 121 1.52 -10.75 -12.55
C TYR A 121 1.79 -10.71 -14.05
N ASP A 122 3.04 -10.92 -14.46
CA ASP A 122 3.46 -10.92 -15.87
C ASP A 122 2.97 -9.68 -16.67
N GLY A 123 2.98 -8.52 -16.04
CA GLY A 123 2.58 -7.21 -16.57
C GLY A 123 1.10 -6.97 -16.65
N THR A 124 0.33 -7.93 -16.16
CA THR A 124 -1.12 -7.88 -16.21
C THR A 124 -1.66 -7.58 -14.82
N ALA A 125 -2.42 -6.48 -14.74
CA ALA A 125 -3.12 -6.11 -13.54
C ALA A 125 -4.22 -7.15 -13.20
N SER A 126 -4.36 -7.49 -11.91
CA SER A 126 -5.44 -8.35 -11.41
C SER A 126 -6.74 -7.57 -11.18
N GLU A 127 -7.76 -8.23 -10.61
CA GLU A 127 -9.07 -7.64 -10.35
C GLU A 127 -9.03 -6.42 -9.40
N GLY A 128 -8.09 -6.39 -8.45
CA GLY A 128 -8.01 -5.41 -7.39
C GLY A 128 -8.77 -5.80 -6.13
N THR A 129 -8.43 -5.16 -5.01
CA THR A 129 -9.06 -5.40 -3.71
C THR A 129 -8.95 -4.20 -2.78
N GLY A 130 -9.80 -4.18 -1.76
CA GLY A 130 -9.79 -3.16 -0.71
C GLY A 130 -8.56 -3.28 0.17
N THR A 131 -8.25 -2.22 0.93
CA THR A 131 -7.05 -2.23 1.77
C THR A 131 -7.24 -1.48 3.08
N HIS A 132 -6.42 -1.82 4.06
CA HIS A 132 -6.25 -1.04 5.27
C HIS A 132 -4.94 -0.28 5.17
N VAL A 133 -5.00 1.01 5.44
CA VAL A 133 -3.84 1.87 5.46
C VAL A 133 -3.60 2.39 6.86
N THR A 134 -2.34 2.45 7.28
CA THR A 134 -1.96 3.08 8.54
C THR A 134 -1.27 4.39 8.27
N TYR A 135 -1.64 5.41 9.03
CA TYR A 135 -1.19 6.78 8.85
C TYR A 135 -0.83 7.39 10.21
N ASN A 136 0.36 7.98 10.32
CA ASN A 136 0.78 8.64 11.56
C ASN A 136 0.39 10.13 11.58
N SER A 137 -0.75 10.47 12.20
CA SER A 137 -1.16 11.88 12.34
C SER A 137 -0.29 12.71 13.30
N ASN A 138 0.56 12.06 14.11
CA ASN A 138 1.36 12.71 15.15
C ASN A 138 2.78 13.06 14.68
N GLN A 139 3.13 12.75 13.43
CA GLN A 139 4.48 12.97 12.93
C GLN A 139 4.73 14.48 12.69
N ALA A 140 5.49 15.10 13.60
CA ALA A 140 5.67 16.56 13.68
C ALA A 140 6.35 17.20 12.44
N ASN A 141 7.19 16.42 11.72
CA ASN A 141 8.02 16.93 10.63
C ASN A 141 7.59 16.44 9.23
N ALA A 142 6.59 15.57 9.15
CA ALA A 142 6.14 15.02 7.87
C ALA A 142 5.12 15.96 7.22
N ASN A 143 5.22 16.15 5.91
CA ASN A 143 4.12 16.66 5.10
C ASN A 143 2.98 15.64 5.18
N ARG A 144 2.16 15.76 6.22
CA ARG A 144 1.15 14.79 6.63
C ARG A 144 0.20 14.36 5.50
N PHE A 145 -0.17 15.30 4.62
CA PHE A 145 -0.95 14.98 3.43
C PHE A 145 -0.17 14.20 2.34
N ILE A 146 1.15 14.38 2.24
CA ILE A 146 2.02 13.56 1.36
C ILE A 146 2.17 12.16 1.95
N GLY A 147 2.35 12.06 3.27
CA GLY A 147 2.39 10.76 3.96
C GLY A 147 1.08 9.99 3.75
N LEU A 148 -0.07 10.62 3.98
CA LEU A 148 -1.36 10.01 3.65
C LEU A 148 -1.53 9.73 2.16
N GLY A 149 -1.05 10.63 1.28
CA GLY A 149 -1.09 10.44 -0.16
C GLY A 149 -0.30 9.22 -0.62
N HIS A 150 0.87 8.98 -0.04
CA HIS A 150 1.69 7.79 -0.27
C HIS A 150 0.91 6.50 0.05
N GLU A 151 0.29 6.44 1.22
CA GLU A 151 -0.56 5.31 1.61
C GLU A 151 -1.77 5.11 0.69
N LEU A 152 -2.37 6.21 0.23
CA LEU A 152 -3.47 6.14 -0.71
C LEU A 152 -3.03 5.72 -2.11
N ILE A 153 -1.78 5.98 -2.52
CA ILE A 153 -1.25 5.46 -3.79
C ILE A 153 -1.14 3.94 -3.72
N HIS A 154 -0.62 3.36 -2.64
CA HIS A 154 -0.70 1.91 -2.44
C HIS A 154 -2.14 1.40 -2.44
N ALA A 155 -3.07 2.11 -1.78
CA ALA A 155 -4.48 1.74 -1.83
C ALA A 155 -5.05 1.77 -3.26
N TYR A 156 -4.67 2.76 -4.06
CA TYR A 156 -5.01 2.82 -5.48
C TYR A 156 -4.42 1.65 -6.26
N ARG A 157 -3.15 1.30 -6.02
CA ARG A 157 -2.48 0.17 -6.69
C ARG A 157 -3.16 -1.15 -6.34
N ASN A 158 -3.48 -1.37 -5.06
CA ASN A 158 -4.26 -2.51 -4.59
C ASN A 158 -5.67 -2.54 -5.23
N ALA A 159 -6.35 -1.40 -5.34
CA ALA A 159 -7.68 -1.29 -5.93
C ALA A 159 -7.72 -1.69 -7.41
N HIS A 160 -6.60 -1.54 -8.11
CA HIS A 160 -6.48 -1.79 -9.54
C HIS A 160 -5.68 -3.06 -9.85
N GLY A 161 -5.30 -3.85 -8.83
CA GLY A 161 -4.54 -5.08 -9.04
C GLY A 161 -3.14 -4.84 -9.58
N MET A 162 -2.52 -3.69 -9.26
CA MET A 162 -1.24 -3.25 -9.83
C MET A 162 -0.06 -3.31 -8.85
N ALA A 163 -0.30 -3.63 -7.57
CA ALA A 163 0.78 -3.68 -6.59
C ALA A 163 1.79 -4.78 -6.93
N VAL A 164 3.05 -4.62 -6.51
CA VAL A 164 4.05 -5.68 -6.65
C VAL A 164 3.80 -6.76 -5.60
N SER A 165 3.69 -8.01 -6.05
CA SER A 165 3.36 -9.13 -5.17
C SER A 165 4.55 -9.54 -4.33
N ALA A 166 4.29 -9.89 -3.06
CA ALA A 166 5.27 -10.65 -2.28
C ALA A 166 5.27 -12.12 -2.75
N PRO A 167 6.42 -12.79 -2.79
CA PRO A 167 6.51 -14.18 -3.24
C PRO A 167 5.58 -15.12 -2.47
N ASP A 168 5.44 -14.95 -1.15
CA ASP A 168 4.61 -15.78 -0.26
C ASP A 168 3.12 -15.84 -0.65
N VAL A 169 2.63 -14.78 -1.28
CA VAL A 169 1.21 -14.64 -1.64
C VAL A 169 0.98 -14.81 -3.13
N SER A 170 2.03 -15.05 -3.91
CA SER A 170 2.00 -15.19 -5.36
C SER A 170 1.58 -16.60 -5.83
N PRO A 171 1.22 -16.76 -7.11
CA PRO A 171 1.11 -18.07 -7.75
C PRO A 171 2.42 -18.88 -7.71
N MET A 172 3.57 -18.20 -7.64
CA MET A 172 4.90 -18.80 -7.60
C MET A 172 5.41 -19.14 -6.19
N ARG A 173 4.60 -18.98 -5.13
CA ARG A 173 5.01 -19.22 -3.73
C ARG A 173 5.63 -20.59 -3.45
N ASN A 174 5.35 -21.59 -4.28
CA ASN A 174 5.85 -22.96 -4.14
C ASN A 174 7.05 -23.27 -5.05
N GLU A 175 7.59 -22.28 -5.75
CA GLU A 175 8.77 -22.46 -6.59
C GLU A 175 9.96 -22.95 -5.73
N PRO A 176 10.60 -24.08 -6.07
CA PRO A 176 11.64 -24.68 -5.22
C PRO A 176 12.79 -23.73 -4.88
N VAL A 177 13.14 -22.82 -5.80
CA VAL A 177 14.22 -21.85 -5.60
C VAL A 177 13.94 -20.93 -4.41
N LEU A 178 12.68 -20.61 -4.09
CA LEU A 178 12.32 -19.74 -2.98
C LEU A 178 12.67 -20.36 -1.62
N ALA A 179 12.65 -21.69 -1.53
CA ALA A 179 13.01 -22.43 -0.32
C ALA A 179 14.53 -22.63 -0.16
N THR A 180 15.35 -22.25 -1.15
CA THR A 180 16.80 -22.46 -1.10
C THR A 180 17.45 -21.63 0.01
N PRO A 181 18.18 -22.26 0.97
CA PRO A 181 18.89 -21.54 2.02
C PRO A 181 20.07 -20.74 1.45
N ILE A 182 20.27 -19.51 1.95
CA ILE A 182 21.37 -18.61 1.52
C ILE A 182 22.29 -18.18 2.67
N GLY A 183 22.22 -18.89 3.80
CA GLY A 183 22.98 -18.61 5.02
C GLY A 183 22.24 -17.73 6.03
N GLY A 184 22.70 -17.73 7.29
CA GLY A 184 22.14 -16.88 8.36
C GLY A 184 20.66 -17.14 8.69
N GLY A 185 20.14 -18.33 8.37
CA GLY A 185 18.72 -18.66 8.56
C GLY A 185 17.76 -18.04 7.53
N SER A 186 18.27 -17.39 6.48
CA SER A 186 17.48 -16.79 5.41
C SER A 186 17.37 -17.71 4.19
N THR A 187 16.32 -17.49 3.38
CA THR A 187 16.15 -18.16 2.09
C THR A 187 16.10 -17.13 0.95
N VAL A 188 16.16 -17.61 -0.29
CA VAL A 188 15.93 -16.78 -1.49
C VAL A 188 14.64 -15.98 -1.38
N ASN A 189 13.58 -16.58 -0.81
CA ASN A 189 12.30 -15.91 -0.55
C ASN A 189 12.44 -14.59 0.22
N THR A 190 13.32 -14.54 1.23
CA THR A 190 13.56 -13.32 2.02
C THR A 190 14.13 -12.20 1.16
N VAL A 191 15.06 -12.51 0.26
CA VAL A 191 15.70 -11.53 -0.62
C VAL A 191 14.74 -11.06 -1.72
N VAL A 192 14.04 -12.00 -2.37
CA VAL A 192 13.01 -11.69 -3.38
C VAL A 192 11.89 -10.84 -2.77
N GLY A 193 11.43 -11.20 -1.57
CA GLY A 193 10.39 -10.46 -0.86
C GLY A 193 10.82 -9.04 -0.48
N GLN A 194 12.06 -8.85 -0.03
CA GLN A 194 12.58 -7.52 0.28
C GLN A 194 12.79 -6.65 -0.99
N HIS A 195 13.25 -7.26 -2.08
CA HIS A 195 13.36 -6.58 -3.37
C HIS A 195 11.99 -6.14 -3.90
N SER A 196 11.01 -7.06 -3.94
CA SER A 196 9.63 -6.78 -4.38
C SER A 196 8.96 -5.70 -3.53
N LEU A 197 9.23 -5.69 -2.22
CA LEU A 197 8.80 -4.63 -1.31
C LEU A 197 9.33 -3.27 -1.75
N LEU A 198 10.64 -3.15 -1.98
CA LEU A 198 11.24 -1.88 -2.39
C LEU A 198 10.81 -1.47 -3.79
N LYS A 199 10.58 -2.43 -4.68
CA LYS A 199 10.00 -2.18 -6.00
C LYS A 199 8.64 -1.47 -5.89
N GLU A 200 7.75 -1.99 -5.05
CA GLU A 200 6.44 -1.38 -4.78
C GLU A 200 6.58 0.05 -4.23
N GLU A 201 7.54 0.29 -3.33
CA GLU A 201 7.83 1.62 -2.78
C GLU A 201 8.39 2.58 -3.85
N PHE A 202 9.31 2.11 -4.70
CA PHE A 202 9.89 2.93 -5.76
C PHE A 202 8.85 3.34 -6.80
N GLU A 203 7.92 2.47 -7.14
CA GLU A 203 6.80 2.80 -8.03
C GLU A 203 5.78 3.73 -7.37
N THR A 204 5.49 3.52 -6.08
CA THR A 204 4.59 4.37 -5.30
C THR A 204 5.15 5.78 -5.17
N VAL A 205 6.45 5.92 -4.90
CA VAL A 205 7.13 7.21 -4.89
C VAL A 205 7.18 7.81 -6.30
N GLY A 206 7.29 6.99 -7.34
CA GLY A 206 7.51 7.41 -8.71
C GLY A 206 8.99 7.64 -9.03
N ILE A 207 9.88 6.86 -8.42
CA ILE A 207 11.30 6.73 -8.77
C ILE A 207 11.44 5.77 -9.97
N GLN A 208 10.64 4.71 -9.97
CA GLN A 208 10.47 3.81 -11.11
C GLN A 208 9.03 3.91 -11.63
N GLY A 209 8.84 3.68 -12.93
CA GLY A 209 7.51 3.61 -13.52
C GLY A 209 6.87 2.25 -13.31
N THR A 210 5.55 2.20 -13.23
CA THR A 210 4.81 0.95 -13.28
C THR A 210 4.75 0.46 -14.73
N PRO A 211 5.18 -0.79 -15.01
CA PRO A 211 5.12 -1.36 -16.35
C PRO A 211 3.74 -1.21 -16.99
N GLY A 212 3.70 -0.84 -18.28
CA GLY A 212 2.44 -0.67 -19.02
C GLY A 212 1.55 0.52 -18.60
N HIS A 213 1.90 1.28 -17.56
CA HIS A 213 0.99 2.25 -16.92
C HIS A 213 1.65 3.61 -16.64
N GLY A 214 1.82 4.44 -17.68
CA GLY A 214 2.50 5.76 -17.56
C GLY A 214 1.70 6.87 -16.86
N ALA A 215 0.40 6.70 -16.61
CA ALA A 215 -0.48 7.77 -16.14
C ALA A 215 -0.97 7.61 -14.68
N ILE A 216 -0.30 6.77 -13.87
CA ILE A 216 -0.75 6.51 -12.49
C ILE A 216 -0.33 7.61 -11.49
N PRO A 217 -1.11 7.85 -10.41
CA PRO A 217 -0.68 8.70 -9.31
C PRO A 217 0.61 8.18 -8.65
N THR A 218 1.51 9.09 -8.27
CA THR A 218 2.74 8.78 -7.51
C THR A 218 3.02 9.86 -6.47
N GLU A 219 3.82 9.56 -5.45
CA GLU A 219 4.18 10.55 -4.43
C GLU A 219 4.87 11.75 -5.09
N ASN A 220 5.78 11.52 -6.04
CA ASN A 220 6.47 12.59 -6.75
C ASN A 220 5.53 13.48 -7.56
N ARG A 221 4.42 12.96 -8.12
CA ARG A 221 3.39 13.78 -8.77
C ARG A 221 2.62 14.63 -7.76
N LEU A 222 2.23 14.06 -6.62
CA LEU A 222 1.63 14.81 -5.51
C LEU A 222 2.58 15.89 -4.97
N ARG A 223 3.87 15.58 -4.87
CA ARG A 223 4.88 16.54 -4.44
C ARG A 223 5.01 17.69 -5.43
N ALA A 224 5.09 17.39 -6.72
CA ALA A 224 5.23 18.37 -7.79
C ALA A 224 4.06 19.38 -7.80
N GLU A 225 2.80 18.92 -7.77
CA GLU A 225 1.63 19.81 -7.77
C GLU A 225 1.49 20.68 -6.50
N HIS A 226 2.22 20.33 -5.44
CA HIS A 226 2.27 21.07 -4.19
C HIS A 226 3.60 21.82 -3.97
N GLY A 227 4.44 21.97 -5.01
CA GLY A 227 5.70 22.71 -4.95
C GLY A 227 6.72 22.08 -4.00
N ARG A 228 6.69 20.76 -3.82
CA ARG A 228 7.62 20.00 -2.99
C ARG A 228 8.70 19.35 -3.86
N PRO A 229 9.97 19.29 -3.42
CA PRO A 229 11.03 18.60 -4.14
C PRO A 229 10.69 17.11 -4.31
N ALA A 230 10.94 16.55 -5.49
CA ALA A 230 10.81 15.11 -5.72
C ALA A 230 11.77 14.30 -4.84
N ARG A 231 11.39 13.06 -4.52
CA ARG A 231 12.24 12.07 -3.90
C ARG A 231 12.93 11.25 -4.98
N ASN A 232 14.20 10.94 -4.72
CA ASN A 232 15.03 10.08 -5.57
C ASN A 232 15.41 8.77 -4.84
N ASP A 233 14.88 8.57 -3.63
CA ASP A 233 15.11 7.39 -2.79
C ASP A 233 13.89 7.12 -1.89
N TYR A 234 13.79 5.88 -1.42
CA TYR A 234 12.88 5.47 -0.36
C TYR A 234 13.65 5.08 0.90
N SER A 235 13.60 5.92 1.93
CA SER A 235 14.32 5.70 3.20
C SER A 235 15.82 5.44 2.99
N GLY A 236 16.44 6.14 2.03
CA GLY A 236 17.84 5.95 1.63
C GLY A 236 18.08 4.86 0.59
N ALA A 237 17.10 3.99 0.33
CA ALA A 237 17.20 2.95 -0.71
C ALA A 237 16.93 3.53 -2.11
N ARG A 238 17.67 3.04 -3.10
CA ARG A 238 17.54 3.45 -4.52
C ARG A 238 17.51 2.22 -5.43
N PRO A 239 16.90 2.32 -6.62
CA PRO A 239 17.10 1.34 -7.67
C PRO A 239 18.58 1.14 -7.98
N GLY A 240 18.99 -0.09 -8.24
CA GLY A 240 20.38 -0.51 -8.40
C GLY A 240 21.18 -0.58 -7.08
N GLY A 241 20.52 -0.43 -5.93
CA GLY A 241 21.14 -0.40 -4.62
C GLY A 241 21.45 -1.78 -4.04
N GLN A 242 21.65 -1.83 -2.72
CA GLN A 242 22.05 -3.05 -1.99
C GLN A 242 21.09 -4.23 -2.18
N THR A 243 19.78 -3.99 -2.27
CA THR A 243 18.80 -5.07 -2.46
C THR A 243 18.87 -5.69 -3.84
N ASP A 244 19.20 -4.90 -4.87
CA ASP A 244 19.33 -5.40 -6.24
C ASP A 244 20.65 -6.16 -6.39
N GLN A 245 21.70 -5.70 -5.72
CA GLN A 245 22.97 -6.43 -5.61
C GLN A 245 22.79 -7.77 -4.89
N ALA A 246 22.07 -7.78 -3.76
CA ALA A 246 21.77 -9.02 -3.04
C ALA A 246 20.94 -9.99 -3.89
N LEU A 247 19.94 -9.49 -4.63
CA LEU A 247 19.16 -10.30 -5.55
C LEU A 247 20.02 -10.90 -6.66
N ALA A 248 20.91 -10.10 -7.27
CA ALA A 248 21.83 -10.57 -8.31
C ALA A 248 22.80 -11.65 -7.78
N SER A 249 23.36 -11.47 -6.58
CA SER A 249 24.23 -12.48 -5.96
C SER A 249 23.49 -13.78 -5.66
N VAL A 250 22.23 -13.70 -5.19
CA VAL A 250 21.41 -14.90 -4.94
C VAL A 250 21.01 -15.57 -6.26
N ASP A 251 20.67 -14.79 -7.28
CA ASP A 251 20.37 -15.30 -8.62
C ASP A 251 21.56 -16.11 -9.17
N GLU A 252 22.75 -15.54 -9.14
CA GLU A 252 23.99 -16.21 -9.59
C GLU A 252 24.28 -17.48 -8.77
N ALA A 253 24.18 -17.40 -7.43
CA ALA A 253 24.50 -18.53 -6.55
C ALA A 253 23.50 -19.69 -6.63
N THR A 254 22.27 -19.43 -7.10
CA THR A 254 21.21 -20.44 -7.20
C THR A 254 20.86 -20.80 -8.64
N ASP A 255 21.57 -20.24 -9.61
CA ASP A 255 21.36 -20.56 -11.02
C ASP A 255 21.79 -21.99 -11.33
N ASN A 256 20.82 -22.81 -11.71
CA ASN A 256 21.01 -24.21 -12.09
C ASN A 256 20.82 -24.44 -13.60
N ARG A 257 20.73 -23.37 -14.41
CA ARG A 257 20.63 -23.48 -15.86
C ARG A 257 21.91 -24.10 -16.44
N GLY A 258 21.74 -24.95 -17.45
CA GLY A 258 22.87 -25.39 -18.27
C GLY A 258 23.43 -24.24 -19.13
N LEU A 259 24.71 -24.34 -19.53
CA LEU A 259 25.41 -23.31 -20.31
C LEU A 259 24.67 -22.88 -21.59
N ILE A 260 24.02 -23.82 -22.29
CA ILE A 260 23.24 -23.52 -23.51
C ILE A 260 22.03 -22.64 -23.20
N ASP A 261 21.37 -22.86 -22.06
CA ASP A 261 20.20 -22.08 -21.65
C ASP A 261 20.59 -20.68 -21.18
N GLN A 262 21.76 -20.55 -20.53
CA GLN A 262 22.37 -19.26 -20.22
C GLN A 262 22.73 -18.49 -21.49
N LEU A 263 23.40 -19.14 -22.47
CA LEU A 263 23.76 -18.52 -23.76
C LEU A 263 22.54 -18.10 -24.58
N ARG A 264 21.41 -18.80 -24.43
CA ARG A 264 20.13 -18.46 -25.07
C ARG A 264 19.34 -17.37 -24.32
N GLY A 265 19.87 -16.84 -23.22
CA GLY A 265 19.22 -15.78 -22.44
C GLY A 265 17.93 -16.20 -21.76
N LYS A 266 17.70 -17.51 -21.54
CA LYS A 266 16.51 -17.97 -20.80
C LYS A 266 16.60 -17.49 -19.37
N LYS A 267 15.57 -16.88 -18.79
CA LYS A 267 15.55 -16.45 -17.37
C LYS A 267 15.94 -17.58 -16.40
N SER A 268 16.77 -17.30 -15.40
CA SER A 268 17.06 -18.20 -14.27
C SER A 268 15.79 -18.48 -13.44
N PRO A 269 15.80 -19.45 -12.51
CA PRO A 269 14.67 -19.66 -11.60
C PRO A 269 14.31 -18.40 -10.80
N VAL A 270 15.29 -17.66 -10.26
CA VAL A 270 15.03 -16.42 -9.52
C VAL A 270 14.48 -15.34 -10.45
N GLN A 271 15.06 -15.16 -11.64
CA GLN A 271 14.60 -14.17 -12.62
C GLN A 271 13.18 -14.47 -13.11
N LYS A 272 12.79 -15.74 -13.24
CA LYS A 272 11.41 -16.12 -13.57
C LYS A 272 10.45 -15.66 -12.49
N VAL A 273 10.80 -15.88 -11.21
CA VAL A 273 9.97 -15.42 -10.10
C VAL A 273 9.87 -13.90 -10.09
N VAL A 274 10.99 -13.19 -10.08
CA VAL A 274 11.01 -11.73 -10.01
C VAL A 274 10.23 -11.11 -11.17
N SER A 275 10.46 -11.55 -12.41
CA SER A 275 9.69 -11.06 -13.56
C SER A 275 8.20 -11.34 -13.45
N HIS A 276 7.80 -12.49 -12.92
CA HIS A 276 6.38 -12.78 -12.73
C HIS A 276 5.73 -11.85 -11.71
N LEU A 277 6.46 -11.43 -10.67
CA LEU A 277 5.93 -10.54 -9.63
C LEU A 277 5.96 -9.05 -10.03
N GLU A 278 6.92 -8.66 -10.88
CA GLU A 278 7.26 -7.25 -11.10
C GLU A 278 6.97 -6.74 -12.50
N ASP A 279 7.16 -7.56 -13.54
CA ASP A 279 6.91 -7.10 -14.91
C ASP A 279 5.42 -6.89 -15.12
#